data_AF-A0A924WE56-F1
#
_entry.id   AF-A0A924WE56-F1
#
_cell.length_a   1.000
_cell.length_b   1.000
_cell.length_c   1.000
_cell.angle_alpha   90.00
_cell.angle_beta   90.00
_cell.angle_gamma   90.00
#
_symmetry.space_group_name_H-M   'P 1'
#
loop_
_entity.id
_entity.type
_entity.pdbx_description
1 polymer ?
#
loop_
_entity_poly.entity_id
_entity_poly.type
_entity_poly.pdbx_seq_one_letter_code
_entity_poly.pdbx_strand_id
1 'polypeptide(L)'
;DAQALTTQLRSVLQSIDPGLAAFNIATLDARIDDSLGIRRAPLVLVGTFAAIALLLAAIGLYAVLAFVVGRRIGEIGLRIAIGAQQSDVMRLVFAQGARLLVVGLGLGLAIAVISGRIIAAQLFGVSALDPLTFGVVTLALSCAALFACFAPAWRASRVDPMVCLRSD
;
A
#
# COMPACT_ATOMS: atom_id res chain seq x y z
N ASP A 1 -36.01 -15.89 -13.54
CA ASP A 1 -35.08 -17.00 -13.28
C ASP A 1 -34.33 -17.45 -14.52
N ALA A 2 -33.18 -16.81 -14.81
CA ALA A 2 -32.38 -17.09 -16.00
C ALA A 2 -31.79 -18.51 -16.03
N GLN A 3 -31.49 -19.08 -14.86
CA GLN A 3 -30.98 -20.46 -14.73
C GLN A 3 -32.04 -21.52 -15.09
N ALA A 4 -33.30 -21.30 -14.70
CA ALA A 4 -34.41 -22.19 -15.06
C ALA A 4 -34.67 -22.19 -16.57
N LEU A 5 -34.58 -21.02 -17.21
CA LEU A 5 -34.68 -20.85 -18.66
C LEU A 5 -33.55 -21.58 -19.42
N THR A 6 -32.30 -21.52 -18.95
CA THR A 6 -31.19 -22.25 -19.59
C THR A 6 -31.34 -23.77 -19.51
N THR A 7 -31.89 -24.28 -18.41
CA THR A 7 -32.14 -25.72 -18.24
C THR A 7 -33.26 -26.20 -19.15
N GLN A 8 -34.35 -25.43 -19.27
CA GLN A 8 -35.44 -25.73 -20.20
C GLN A 8 -35.00 -25.64 -21.68
N LEU A 9 -34.21 -24.63 -22.06
CA LEU A 9 -33.65 -24.52 -23.41
C LEU A 9 -32.73 -25.69 -23.74
N ARG A 10 -31.91 -26.12 -22.78
CA ARG A 10 -31.02 -27.29 -22.93
C ARG A 10 -31.80 -28.59 -23.14
N SER A 11 -32.86 -28.81 -22.37
CA SER A 11 -33.69 -30.02 -22.51
C SER A 11 -34.44 -30.06 -23.85
N VAL A 12 -34.90 -28.90 -24.35
CA VAL A 12 -35.58 -28.82 -25.65
C VAL A 12 -34.59 -29.00 -26.81
N LEU A 13 -33.40 -28.40 -26.74
CA LEU A 13 -32.35 -28.59 -27.75
C LEU A 13 -31.86 -30.05 -27.82
N GLN A 14 -31.73 -30.73 -26.68
CA GLN A 14 -31.38 -32.15 -26.63
C GLN A 14 -32.44 -33.06 -27.25
N SER A 15 -33.71 -32.65 -27.23
CA SER A 15 -34.80 -33.41 -27.84
C SER A 15 -34.87 -33.28 -29.37
N ILE A 16 -34.26 -32.23 -29.93
CA ILE A 16 -34.26 -31.93 -31.37
C ILE A 16 -33.01 -32.49 -32.06
N ASP A 17 -31.84 -32.36 -31.44
CA ASP A 17 -30.58 -32.90 -31.99
C ASP A 17 -29.54 -33.18 -30.88
N PRO A 18 -29.26 -34.46 -30.55
CA PRO A 18 -28.26 -34.85 -29.56
C PRO A 18 -26.83 -34.40 -29.91
N GLY A 19 -26.54 -34.08 -31.17
CA GLY A 19 -25.22 -33.64 -31.64
C GLY A 19 -24.88 -32.19 -31.28
N LEU A 20 -25.88 -31.38 -30.90
CA LEU A 20 -25.73 -29.96 -30.55
C LEU A 20 -25.39 -29.71 -29.06
N ALA A 21 -25.37 -30.76 -28.24
CA ALA A 21 -25.16 -30.69 -26.79
C ALA A 21 -23.76 -30.20 -26.35
N ALA A 22 -22.85 -29.95 -27.29
CA ALA A 22 -21.51 -29.43 -27.03
C ALA A 22 -21.41 -27.89 -26.98
N PHE A 23 -22.50 -27.15 -27.25
CA PHE A 23 -22.49 -25.71 -27.00
C PHE A 23 -22.63 -25.47 -25.49
N ASN A 24 -21.55 -24.95 -24.89
CA ASN A 24 -21.49 -24.59 -23.48
C ASN A 24 -22.45 -23.42 -23.17
N ILE A 25 -23.74 -23.73 -23.03
CA ILE A 25 -24.82 -22.79 -22.69
C ILE A 25 -24.66 -22.47 -21.20
N ALA A 26 -23.91 -21.42 -20.91
CA ALA A 26 -23.81 -20.79 -19.60
C ALA A 26 -24.56 -19.45 -19.64
N THR A 27 -25.17 -19.05 -18.53
CA THR A 27 -25.75 -17.70 -18.40
C THR A 27 -24.65 -16.65 -18.59
N LEU A 28 -25.00 -15.45 -19.05
CA LEU A 28 -24.03 -14.34 -19.15
C LEU A 28 -23.33 -14.10 -17.81
N ASP A 29 -24.05 -14.20 -16.69
CA ASP A 29 -23.48 -14.09 -15.34
C ASP A 29 -22.41 -15.16 -15.05
N ALA A 30 -22.64 -16.42 -15.42
CA ALA A 30 -21.67 -17.50 -15.21
C ALA A 30 -20.42 -17.33 -16.10
N ARG A 31 -20.56 -16.78 -17.31
CA ARG A 31 -19.42 -16.44 -18.19
C ARG A 31 -18.65 -15.22 -17.71
N ILE A 32 -19.33 -14.26 -17.09
CA ILE A 32 -18.72 -13.10 -16.45
C ILE A 32 -17.94 -13.57 -15.22
N ASP A 33 -18.49 -14.42 -14.36
CA ASP A 33 -17.78 -14.94 -13.18
C ASP A 33 -16.55 -15.78 -13.56
N ASP A 34 -16.63 -16.62 -14.60
CA ASP A 34 -15.50 -17.42 -15.08
C ASP A 34 -14.39 -16.52 -15.71
N SER A 35 -14.78 -15.45 -16.42
CA SER A 35 -13.83 -14.43 -16.92
C SER A 35 -13.25 -13.53 -15.81
N LEU A 36 -14.01 -13.28 -14.74
CA LEU A 36 -13.56 -12.52 -13.59
C LEU A 36 -12.61 -13.35 -12.72
N GLY A 37 -12.79 -14.67 -12.62
CA GLY A 37 -11.88 -15.58 -11.92
C GLY A 37 -10.44 -15.48 -12.42
N ILE A 38 -10.24 -15.51 -13.74
CA ILE A 38 -8.93 -15.38 -14.39
C ILE A 38 -8.33 -13.97 -14.21
N ARG A 39 -9.15 -12.92 -14.16
CA ARG A 39 -8.67 -11.54 -13.95
C ARG A 39 -8.39 -11.18 -12.49
N ARG A 40 -9.00 -11.86 -11.51
CA ARG A 40 -8.81 -11.58 -10.08
C ARG A 40 -7.50 -12.13 -9.53
N ALA A 41 -7.02 -13.27 -10.05
CA ALA A 41 -5.77 -13.88 -9.61
C ALA A 41 -4.55 -12.91 -9.62
N PRO A 42 -4.26 -12.16 -10.71
CA PRO A 42 -3.16 -11.20 -10.72
C PRO A 42 -3.39 -10.00 -9.79
N LEU A 43 -4.64 -9.55 -9.61
CA LEU A 43 -4.96 -8.46 -8.68
C LEU A 43 -4.66 -8.85 -7.22
N VAL A 44 -5.01 -10.08 -6.82
CA VAL A 44 -4.70 -10.59 -5.47
C VAL A 44 -3.19 -10.69 -5.28
N LEU A 45 -2.46 -11.21 -6.27
CA LEU A 45 -1.00 -11.32 -6.21
C LEU A 45 -0.34 -9.94 -6.06
N VAL A 46 -0.71 -8.97 -6.89
CA VAL A 46 -0.20 -7.59 -6.78
C VAL A 46 -0.58 -6.98 -5.43
N GLY A 47 -1.80 -7.20 -4.95
CA GLY A 47 -2.24 -6.77 -3.62
C GLY A 47 -1.36 -7.33 -2.50
N THR A 48 -1.03 -8.63 -2.56
CA THR A 48 -0.12 -9.25 -1.57
C THR A 48 1.30 -8.69 -1.64
N PHE A 49 1.85 -8.49 -2.84
CA PHE A 49 3.16 -7.86 -2.99
C PHE A 49 3.18 -6.42 -2.47
N ALA A 50 2.13 -5.64 -2.76
CA ALA A 50 1.99 -4.29 -2.26
C ALA A 50 1.95 -4.26 -0.73
N ALA A 51 1.23 -5.20 -0.09
CA ALA A 51 1.19 -5.32 1.37
C ALA A 51 2.57 -5.65 1.97
N ILE A 52 3.30 -6.61 1.37
CA ILE A 52 4.66 -6.95 1.81
C ILE A 52 5.62 -5.77 1.62
N ALA A 53 5.55 -5.10 0.47
CA ALA A 53 6.37 -3.92 0.20
C ALA A 53 6.09 -2.79 1.20
N LEU A 54 4.82 -2.57 1.55
CA LEU A 54 4.42 -1.59 2.57
C LEU A 54 5.00 -1.92 3.94
N LEU A 55 4.94 -3.19 4.35
CA LEU A 55 5.55 -3.66 5.61
C LEU A 55 7.07 -3.46 5.61
N LEU A 56 7.76 -3.86 4.54
CA LEU A 56 9.20 -3.67 4.40
C LEU A 56 9.58 -2.18 4.42
N ALA A 57 8.82 -1.33 3.75
CA ALA A 57 9.03 0.12 3.77
C ALA A 57 8.85 0.69 5.19
N ALA A 58 7.81 0.26 5.91
CA ALA A 58 7.58 0.68 7.29
C ALA A 58 8.72 0.24 8.23
N ILE A 59 9.19 -1.01 8.09
CA ILE A 59 10.32 -1.54 8.85
C ILE A 59 11.61 -0.78 8.53
N GLY A 60 11.88 -0.53 7.25
CA GLY A 60 13.06 0.23 6.81
C GLY A 60 13.05 1.66 7.33
N LEU A 61 11.90 2.34 7.25
CA LEU A 61 11.74 3.69 7.78
C LEU A 61 11.93 3.74 9.31
N TYR A 62 11.36 2.77 10.03
CA TYR A 62 11.59 2.59 11.46
C TYR A 62 13.08 2.39 11.76
N ALA A 63 13.76 1.47 11.07
CA ALA A 63 15.16 1.14 11.31
C ALA A 63 16.08 2.34 11.08
N VAL A 64 15.88 3.06 9.97
CA VAL A 64 16.67 4.26 9.63
C VAL A 64 16.45 5.36 10.66
N LEU A 65 15.19 5.65 11.03
CA LEU A 65 14.90 6.70 12.03
C LEU A 65 15.40 6.31 13.41
N ALA A 66 15.17 5.08 13.85
CA ALA A 66 15.67 4.58 15.14
C ALA A 66 17.21 4.63 15.21
N PHE A 67 17.90 4.32 14.12
CA PHE A 67 19.35 4.43 14.04
C PHE A 67 19.84 5.88 14.11
N VAL A 68 19.24 6.79 13.32
CA VAL A 68 19.61 8.22 13.30
C VAL A 68 19.34 8.89 14.64
N VAL A 69 18.19 8.61 15.25
CA VAL A 69 17.85 9.07 16.60
C VAL A 69 18.79 8.47 17.63
N GLY A 70 19.08 7.17 17.54
CA GLY A 70 20.00 6.46 18.41
C GLY A 70 21.38 7.11 18.48
N ARG A 71 21.92 7.52 17.32
CA ARG A 71 23.19 8.27 17.24
C ARG A 71 23.14 9.67 17.83
N ARG A 72 21.95 10.26 18.01
CA ARG A 72 21.75 11.60 18.57
C ARG A 72 21.23 11.57 20.01
N ILE A 73 21.18 10.41 20.66
CA ILE A 73 20.67 10.27 22.03
C ILE A 73 21.40 11.21 23.00
N GLY A 74 22.73 11.37 22.89
CA GLY A 74 23.49 12.30 23.72
C GLY A 74 23.10 13.76 23.53
N GLU A 75 22.96 14.23 22.28
CA GLU A 75 22.50 15.59 21.96
C GLU A 75 21.06 15.84 22.45
N ILE A 76 20.19 14.83 22.30
CA ILE A 76 18.78 14.87 22.73
C ILE A 76 18.70 14.91 24.26
N GLY A 77 19.50 14.09 24.94
CA GLY A 77 19.60 14.07 26.40
C GLY A 77 20.09 15.40 26.97
N LEU A 78 21.13 15.99 26.36
CA LEU A 78 21.61 17.32 26.73
C LEU A 78 20.52 18.39 26.55
N ARG A 79 19.80 18.36 25.41
CA ARG A 79 18.67 19.28 25.16
C ARG A 79 17.57 19.16 26.21
N ILE A 80 17.20 17.94 26.60
CA ILE A 80 16.20 17.71 27.64
C ILE A 80 16.72 18.21 29.00
N ALA A 81 17.99 17.98 29.32
CA ALA A 81 18.61 18.44 30.57
C ALA A 81 18.64 19.98 30.70
N ILE A 82 18.79 20.72 29.59
CA ILE A 82 18.71 22.19 29.57
C ILE A 82 17.26 22.73 29.46
N GLY A 83 16.24 21.85 29.53
CA GLY A 83 14.84 22.24 29.63
C GLY A 83 14.01 22.13 28.35
N ALA A 84 14.50 21.46 27.29
CA ALA A 84 13.68 21.22 26.10
C ALA A 84 12.48 20.30 26.43
N GLN A 85 11.31 20.63 25.88
CA GLN A 85 10.13 19.79 26.08
C GLN A 85 10.19 18.52 25.21
N GLN A 86 9.55 17.46 25.69
CA GLN A 86 9.38 16.20 24.96
C GLN A 86 8.74 16.40 23.56
N SER A 87 7.89 17.42 23.42
CA SER A 87 7.27 17.84 22.16
C SER A 87 8.28 18.35 21.13
N ASP A 88 9.37 19.01 21.54
CA ASP A 88 10.39 19.50 20.63
C ASP A 88 11.17 18.35 19.99
N VAL A 89 11.48 17.33 20.80
CA VAL A 89 12.12 16.10 20.33
C VAL A 89 11.19 15.35 19.39
N MET A 90 9.91 15.22 19.76
CA MET A 90 8.91 14.55 18.93
C MET A 90 8.77 15.26 17.58
N ARG A 91 8.65 16.59 17.56
CA ARG A 91 8.57 17.39 16.34
C ARG A 91 9.80 17.23 15.45
N LEU A 92 10.99 17.13 16.04
CA LEU A 92 12.23 16.94 15.29
C LEU A 92 12.26 15.60 14.56
N VAL A 93 11.87 14.51 15.25
CA VAL A 93 11.82 13.17 14.64
C VAL A 93 10.73 13.10 13.57
N PHE A 94 9.54 13.67 13.84
CA PHE A 94 8.48 13.76 12.84
C PHE A 94 8.87 14.60 11.62
N ALA A 95 9.61 15.71 11.79
CA ALA A 95 10.08 16.52 10.67
C ALA A 95 11.09 15.75 9.78
N GLN A 96 11.97 14.95 10.40
CA GLN A 96 12.88 14.07 9.65
C GLN A 96 12.11 12.99 8.88
N GLY A 97 11.15 12.32 9.52
CA GLY A 97 10.28 11.34 8.88
C GLY A 97 9.45 11.94 7.74
N ALA A 98 8.86 13.11 7.97
CA ALA A 98 8.07 13.84 6.98
C ALA A 98 8.90 14.26 5.76
N ARG A 99 10.14 14.69 5.95
CA ARG A 99 11.04 15.01 4.83
C ARG A 99 11.33 13.78 3.97
N LEU A 100 11.61 12.64 4.61
CA LEU A 100 11.87 11.38 3.91
C LEU A 100 10.62 10.91 3.15
N LEU A 101 9.45 11.03 3.79
CA LEU A 101 8.15 10.76 3.19
C LEU A 101 7.90 11.61 1.94
N VAL A 102 8.04 12.94 2.04
CA VAL A 102 7.74 13.85 0.92
C VAL A 102 8.64 13.56 -0.28
N VAL A 103 9.94 13.33 -0.05
CA VAL A 103 10.87 12.96 -1.13
C VAL A 103 10.51 11.62 -1.73
N GLY A 104 10.24 10.60 -0.90
CA GLY A 104 9.86 9.26 -1.36
C GLY A 104 8.54 9.25 -2.14
N LEU A 105 7.51 9.94 -1.63
CA LEU A 105 6.23 10.10 -2.30
C LEU A 105 6.36 10.86 -3.62
N GLY A 106 7.10 11.97 -3.64
CA GLY A 106 7.31 12.74 -4.86
C GLY A 106 7.97 11.91 -5.96
N LEU A 107 9.03 11.18 -5.62
CA LEU A 107 9.71 10.28 -6.56
C LEU A 107 8.82 9.11 -6.98
N GLY A 108 8.13 8.46 -6.04
CA GLY A 108 7.25 7.33 -6.31
C GLY A 108 6.08 7.70 -7.22
N LEU A 109 5.45 8.85 -6.97
CA LEU A 109 4.37 9.39 -7.81
C LEU A 109 4.86 9.72 -9.22
N ALA A 110 6.02 10.36 -9.34
CA ALA A 110 6.61 10.66 -10.65
C ALA A 110 6.87 9.39 -11.45
N ILE A 111 7.48 8.37 -10.83
CA ILE A 111 7.74 7.07 -11.46
C ILE A 111 6.41 6.40 -11.86
N ALA A 112 5.43 6.37 -10.97
CA ALA A 112 4.13 5.75 -11.23
C ALA A 112 3.40 6.39 -12.41
N VAL A 113 3.43 7.72 -12.54
CA VAL A 113 2.83 8.44 -13.68
C VAL A 113 3.54 8.10 -14.99
N ILE A 114 4.88 8.05 -14.98
CA ILE A 114 5.67 7.70 -16.17
C ILE A 114 5.37 6.26 -16.60
N SER A 115 5.43 5.31 -15.67
CA SER A 115 5.11 3.90 -15.94
C SER A 115 3.68 3.71 -16.42
N GLY A 116 2.71 4.38 -15.79
CA GLY A 116 1.29 4.32 -16.18
C GLY A 116 1.07 4.81 -17.61
N ARG A 117 1.74 5.89 -18.02
CA ARG A 117 1.67 6.39 -19.41
C ARG A 117 2.24 5.41 -20.43
N ILE A 118 3.38 4.77 -20.12
CA ILE A 118 4.01 3.78 -21.02
C ILE A 118 3.08 2.56 -21.21
N ILE A 119 2.45 2.09 -20.14
CA ILE A 119 1.52 0.95 -20.19
C ILE A 119 0.24 1.33 -20.95
N ALA A 120 -0.32 2.51 -20.69
CA ALA A 120 -1.53 2.98 -21.37
C ALA A 120 -1.32 3.18 -22.88
N ALA A 121 -0.10 3.49 -23.33
CA ALA A 121 0.24 3.54 -24.74
C ALA A 121 0.13 2.17 -25.45
N GLN A 122 0.17 1.07 -24.71
CA GLN A 122 0.08 -0.30 -25.23
C GLN A 122 -1.30 -0.94 -25.07
N LEU A 123 -2.15 -0.45 -24.15
CA LEU A 123 -3.49 -0.97 -23.88
C LEU A 123 -4.57 0.07 -24.24
N PHE A 124 -5.37 -0.21 -25.27
CA PHE A 124 -6.53 0.61 -25.62
C PHE A 124 -7.55 0.66 -24.47
N GLY A 125 -7.88 1.88 -24.01
CA GLY A 125 -9.01 2.14 -23.11
C GLY A 125 -8.73 2.15 -21.60
N VAL A 126 -7.47 2.10 -21.16
CA VAL A 126 -7.11 2.23 -19.73
C VAL A 126 -6.73 3.68 -19.42
N SER A 127 -7.43 4.31 -18.48
CA SER A 127 -7.07 5.65 -18.00
C SER A 127 -5.74 5.57 -17.23
N ALA A 128 -4.69 6.18 -17.77
CA ALA A 128 -3.34 6.17 -17.18
C ALA A 128 -3.25 6.94 -15.84
N LEU A 129 -4.20 7.83 -15.59
CA LEU A 129 -4.26 8.66 -14.38
C LEU A 129 -5.66 8.59 -13.79
N ASP A 130 -5.84 7.74 -12.79
CA ASP A 130 -7.02 7.74 -11.93
C ASP A 130 -6.72 8.51 -10.63
N PRO A 131 -7.25 9.74 -10.44
CA PRO A 131 -6.99 10.55 -9.26
C PRO A 131 -7.36 9.87 -7.95
N LEU A 132 -8.38 9.00 -7.96
CA LEU A 132 -8.84 8.30 -6.77
C LEU A 132 -7.78 7.29 -6.30
N THR A 133 -7.26 6.47 -7.21
CA THR A 133 -6.20 5.51 -6.92
C THR A 133 -4.94 6.21 -6.37
N PHE A 134 -4.49 7.28 -7.03
CA PHE A 134 -3.34 8.05 -6.56
C PHE A 134 -3.59 8.65 -5.16
N GLY A 135 -4.76 9.25 -4.93
CA GLY A 135 -5.13 9.80 -3.63
C GLY A 135 -5.15 8.75 -2.50
N VAL A 136 -5.76 7.59 -2.75
CA VAL A 136 -5.83 6.50 -1.77
C VAL A 136 -4.44 5.94 -1.45
N VAL A 137 -3.60 5.73 -2.46
CA VAL A 137 -2.23 5.22 -2.26
C VAL A 137 -1.37 6.23 -1.50
N THR A 138 -1.41 7.51 -1.86
CA THR A 138 -0.68 8.56 -1.14
C THR A 138 -1.11 8.64 0.31
N LEU A 139 -2.41 8.56 0.59
CA LEU A 139 -2.95 8.58 1.95
C LEU A 139 -2.52 7.34 2.74
N ALA A 140 -2.64 6.14 2.15
CA ALA A 140 -2.23 4.89 2.78
C ALA A 140 -0.73 4.87 3.13
N LEU A 141 0.14 5.30 2.20
CA LEU A 141 1.58 5.42 2.43
C LEU A 141 1.90 6.46 3.52
N SER A 142 1.19 7.58 3.53
CA SER A 142 1.34 8.63 4.55
C SER A 142 0.97 8.11 5.93
N CYS A 143 -0.16 7.41 6.07
CA CYS A 143 -0.55 6.78 7.32
C CYS A 143 0.51 5.75 7.78
N ALA A 144 0.96 4.86 6.90
CA ALA A 144 1.95 3.84 7.25
C ALA A 144 3.27 4.47 7.74
N ALA A 145 3.74 5.52 7.08
CA ALA A 145 4.95 6.22 7.50
C ALA A 145 4.77 6.96 8.83
N LEU A 146 3.62 7.60 9.07
CA LEU A 146 3.33 8.23 10.36
C LEU A 146 3.30 7.19 11.49
N PHE A 147 2.68 6.03 11.26
CA PHE A 147 2.71 4.91 12.21
C PHE A 147 4.14 4.43 12.49
N ALA A 148 4.95 4.26 11.44
CA ALA A 148 6.35 3.86 11.59
C ALA A 148 7.20 4.93 12.32
N CYS A 149 6.90 6.22 12.14
CA CYS A 149 7.58 7.33 12.84
C CYS A 149 7.18 7.46 14.32
N PHE A 150 5.97 7.03 14.69
CA PHE A 150 5.44 7.24 16.04
C PHE A 150 6.26 6.51 17.11
N ALA A 151 6.60 5.24 16.87
CA ALA A 151 7.39 4.43 17.81
C ALA A 151 8.79 5.01 18.12
N PRO A 152 9.65 5.36 17.13
CA PRO A 152 10.97 5.94 17.40
C PRO A 152 10.86 7.35 17.98
N ALA A 153 9.87 8.15 17.56
CA ALA A 153 9.65 9.48 18.14
C ALA A 153 9.27 9.41 19.62
N TRP A 154 8.42 8.45 19.99
CA TRP A 154 8.04 8.22 21.38
C TRP A 154 9.19 7.67 22.22
N ARG A 155 10.01 6.76 21.65
CA ARG A 155 11.23 6.30 22.32
C ARG A 155 12.21 7.45 22.56
N ALA A 156 12.40 8.34 21.59
CA ALA A 156 13.31 9.48 21.70
C ALA A 156 12.88 10.48 22.78
N SER A 157 11.59 10.75 22.91
CA SER A 157 11.05 11.73 23.86
C SER A 157 11.11 11.24 25.31
N ARG A 158 11.27 9.94 25.54
CA ARG A 158 11.37 9.31 26.87
C ARG A 158 12.78 8.94 27.29
N VAL A 159 13.79 9.39 26.56
CA VAL A 159 15.19 9.21 26.96
C VAL A 159 15.44 9.91 28.29
N ASP A 160 15.95 9.17 29.27
CA ASP A 160 16.34 9.73 30.58
C ASP A 160 17.71 10.43 30.45
N PRO A 161 17.79 11.76 30.66
CA PRO A 161 19.05 12.50 30.55
C PRO A 161 20.11 12.03 31.56
N MET A 162 19.71 11.53 32.73
CA MET A 162 20.65 11.06 33.77
C MET A 162 21.34 9.76 33.36
N VAL A 163 20.67 8.90 32.58
CA VAL A 163 21.27 7.68 32.03
C VAL A 163 22.25 8.03 30.91
N CYS A 164 21.94 9.04 30.09
CA CYS A 164 22.80 9.47 28.98
C CYS A 164 24.10 10.11 29.44
N LEU A 165 24.07 10.91 30.51
CA LEU A 165 25.25 11.60 31.06
C LEU A 165 26.18 10.69 31.87
N ARG A 166 25.73 9.49 32.25
CA ARG A 166 26.52 8.53 33.02
C ARG A 166 27.30 7.54 32.16
N SER A 167 26.99 7.50 30.86
CA SER A 167 27.61 6.60 29.87
C SER A 167 28.79 7.19 29.11
N ASP A 168 29.14 8.46 29.38
CA ASP A 168 30.40 9.11 28.97
C ASP A 168 31.33 9.27 30.18
#